data_AF-A0A1F3BY56-F1
#
_entry.id   AF-A0A1F3BY56-F1
#
_cell.length_a   1.000
_cell.length_b   1.000
_cell.length_c   1.000
_cell.angle_alpha   90.00
_cell.angle_beta   90.00
_cell.angle_gamma   90.00
#
_symmetry.space_group_name_H-M   'P 1'
#
loop_
_entity.id
_entity.type
_entity.pdbx_description
1 polymer ?
#
loop_
_entity_poly.entity_id
_entity_poly.type
_entity_poly.pdbx_seq_one_letter_code
_entity_poly.pdbx_strand_id
1 'polypeptide(L)'
;MAIGSALLSLSACSRTTQTATSPQSVQTKVASFGNTVAKNCTATLTALDSMSSLTALENGLRPLLDLLGGDISVISALGSSTASHLASRSSLRSFAALRSAAATGGAATSSAQDDPLSKYLSQRVFTEANVESFDGASVTYLLGGADVCPYVLPDGNSSLLAVANATIAAECVSEIDKLELRVKAVEPAADALDLTLLLGSSKAAPLALELSTGSIALVTSLDGVKDALESLRTVDSSAAIPLTMAGSFDVKVTFNREVAGNVDLTISSSVRQAVELEMQDARGTSGLTTAAKIPWASLQVDGIDRKLLANLDLGKTSFSAPHQTLSGAFKQETATFAGLSFLFSGQDGQAGNFTISNIGLGDEETNVFLAGEKTYAANLDPRLFAVSFGPDAANPSLTVFTVDPSFQLTDFFDSRPYEDSDPTTAGTSYIWSLTADVGSPAVEPYAYLRDAPYYEPGAAVKVVNGTLMLTDGALTVTVAQGQCLLDAGLAIAPTSKVQEYTSGACPTPL
;
A
#
# COMPACT_ATOMS: atom_id res chain seq x y z
N MET A 1 -11.27 -38.04 -62.50
CA MET A 1 -11.17 -37.59 -61.10
C MET A 1 -10.22 -36.40 -61.07
N ALA A 2 -10.33 -35.38 -60.22
CA ALA A 2 -11.47 -34.71 -59.58
C ALA A 2 -10.89 -33.53 -58.76
N ILE A 3 -11.47 -32.32 -58.83
CA ILE A 3 -11.57 -31.25 -57.77
C ILE A 3 -10.25 -30.85 -57.05
N GLY A 4 -9.82 -29.60 -56.82
CA GLY A 4 -10.36 -28.22 -56.89
C GLY A 4 -9.58 -27.41 -55.81
N SER A 5 -8.82 -26.35 -56.11
CA SER A 5 -9.23 -24.94 -56.32
C SER A 5 -9.64 -24.16 -55.04
N ALA A 6 -8.95 -23.03 -54.81
CA ALA A 6 -9.26 -21.91 -53.87
C ALA A 6 -9.13 -22.22 -52.35
N LEU A 7 -8.59 -21.38 -51.45
CA LEU A 7 -7.99 -20.02 -51.45
C LEU A 7 -6.70 -20.05 -50.58
N LEU A 8 -5.65 -19.22 -50.67
CA LEU A 8 -5.24 -18.10 -51.55
C LEU A 8 -6.24 -16.94 -51.72
N SER A 9 -5.97 -15.68 -51.32
CA SER A 9 -4.74 -15.01 -50.82
C SER A 9 -5.05 -13.52 -50.61
N LEU A 10 -4.47 -12.81 -49.63
CA LEU A 10 -4.28 -11.32 -49.68
C LEU A 10 -3.44 -10.78 -48.50
N SER A 11 -2.13 -11.03 -48.54
CA SER A 11 -1.15 -10.33 -47.71
C SER A 11 -0.62 -9.09 -48.44
N ALA A 12 -1.45 -8.07 -48.61
CA ALA A 12 -1.06 -6.73 -49.06
C ALA A 12 -2.16 -5.69 -48.76
N CYS A 13 -1.77 -4.43 -48.55
CA CYS A 13 -2.63 -3.24 -48.58
C CYS A 13 -3.71 -3.12 -47.49
N SER A 14 -3.31 -3.10 -46.21
CA SER A 14 -3.18 -1.82 -45.49
C SER A 14 -2.86 -2.06 -44.00
N ARG A 15 -1.99 -1.21 -43.43
CA ARG A 15 -2.16 -0.84 -42.03
C ARG A 15 -3.32 0.16 -42.00
N THR A 16 -4.55 -0.34 -42.03
CA THR A 16 -5.69 0.49 -41.64
C THR A 16 -5.49 0.83 -40.16
N THR A 17 -5.10 2.07 -39.92
CA THR A 17 -5.35 2.77 -38.67
C THR A 17 -6.86 2.77 -38.43
N GLN A 18 -7.36 1.69 -37.83
CA GLN A 18 -8.76 1.48 -37.47
C GLN A 18 -8.86 0.88 -36.06
N THR A 19 -8.31 1.59 -35.08
CA THR A 19 -8.96 1.74 -33.78
C THR A 19 -9.82 3.00 -33.83
N ALA A 20 -10.84 2.97 -34.70
CA ALA A 20 -11.88 3.99 -34.67
C ALA A 20 -12.72 3.75 -33.41
N THR A 21 -12.31 4.38 -32.31
CA THR A 21 -12.98 4.38 -31.00
C THR A 21 -14.41 4.90 -31.17
N SER A 22 -15.36 4.04 -31.57
CA SER A 22 -16.75 4.48 -31.78
C SER A 22 -17.47 4.50 -30.42
N PRO A 23 -18.50 5.34 -30.23
CA PRO A 23 -19.25 5.35 -28.97
C PRO A 23 -19.82 3.97 -28.59
N GLN A 24 -20.22 3.18 -29.60
CA GLN A 24 -20.71 1.81 -29.44
C GLN A 24 -19.59 0.82 -29.04
N SER A 25 -18.37 1.01 -29.55
CA SER A 25 -17.19 0.23 -29.15
C SER A 25 -16.83 0.47 -27.69
N VAL A 26 -16.77 1.74 -27.27
CA VAL A 26 -16.54 2.13 -25.86
C VAL A 26 -17.59 1.50 -24.95
N GLN A 27 -18.88 1.67 -25.26
CA GLN A 27 -19.98 1.11 -24.47
C GLN A 27 -19.88 -0.42 -24.33
N THR A 28 -19.53 -1.12 -25.41
CA THR A 28 -19.35 -2.58 -25.44
C THR A 28 -18.16 -3.02 -24.58
N LYS A 29 -17.01 -2.33 -24.71
CA LYS A 29 -15.79 -2.60 -23.94
C LYS A 29 -16.00 -2.38 -22.45
N VAL A 30 -16.61 -1.25 -22.05
CA VAL A 30 -16.93 -0.95 -20.64
C VAL A 30 -17.78 -2.05 -20.01
N ALA A 31 -18.84 -2.49 -20.69
CA ALA A 31 -19.71 -3.56 -20.19
C ALA A 31 -18.94 -4.90 -20.06
N SER A 32 -18.07 -5.22 -21.03
CA SER A 32 -17.23 -6.42 -21.01
C SER A 32 -16.22 -6.42 -19.84
N PHE A 33 -15.54 -5.29 -19.60
CA PHE A 33 -14.58 -5.17 -18.51
C PHE A 33 -15.25 -5.22 -17.13
N GLY A 34 -16.37 -4.51 -16.94
CA GLY A 34 -17.12 -4.53 -15.67
C GLY A 34 -17.54 -5.95 -15.25
N ASN A 35 -17.99 -6.76 -16.21
CA ASN A 35 -18.33 -8.16 -15.99
C ASN A 35 -17.12 -9.02 -15.55
N THR A 36 -15.96 -8.82 -16.19
CA THR A 36 -14.71 -9.52 -15.82
C THR A 36 -14.27 -9.17 -14.39
N VAL A 37 -14.40 -7.90 -13.99
CA VAL A 37 -14.12 -7.46 -12.60
C VAL A 37 -15.00 -8.16 -11.59
N ALA A 38 -16.32 -8.03 -11.75
CA ALA A 38 -17.28 -8.55 -10.77
C ALA A 38 -17.12 -10.06 -10.54
N LYS A 39 -16.89 -10.81 -11.62
CA LYS A 39 -16.60 -12.25 -11.58
C LYS A 39 -15.31 -12.52 -10.80
N ASN A 40 -14.20 -11.90 -11.19
CA ASN A 40 -12.88 -12.24 -10.65
C ASN A 40 -12.71 -11.78 -9.18
N CYS A 41 -13.24 -10.60 -8.82
CA CYS A 41 -13.24 -10.13 -7.43
C CYS A 41 -14.01 -11.10 -6.50
N THR A 42 -15.13 -11.68 -6.95
CA THR A 42 -15.92 -12.64 -6.16
C THR A 42 -15.15 -13.95 -5.92
N ALA A 43 -14.49 -14.47 -6.96
CA ALA A 43 -13.61 -15.65 -6.84
C ALA A 43 -12.43 -15.38 -5.89
N THR A 44 -11.84 -14.19 -5.97
CA THR A 44 -10.71 -13.75 -5.11
C THR A 44 -11.10 -13.71 -3.64
N LEU A 45 -12.22 -13.07 -3.29
CA LEU A 45 -12.67 -12.97 -1.90
C LEU A 45 -12.94 -14.37 -1.32
N THR A 46 -13.51 -15.27 -2.13
CA THR A 46 -13.73 -16.68 -1.75
C THR A 46 -12.40 -17.42 -1.49
N ALA A 47 -11.37 -17.17 -2.30
CA ALA A 47 -10.04 -17.72 -2.09
C ALA A 47 -9.40 -17.15 -0.80
N LEU A 48 -9.40 -15.83 -0.61
CA LEU A 48 -8.85 -15.14 0.57
C LEU A 48 -9.52 -15.62 1.88
N ASP A 49 -10.85 -15.64 1.94
CA ASP A 49 -11.61 -16.10 3.11
C ASP A 49 -11.31 -17.57 3.49
N SER A 50 -10.69 -18.35 2.59
CA SER A 50 -10.35 -19.77 2.78
C SER A 50 -8.88 -20.05 3.14
N MET A 51 -7.98 -19.07 3.10
CA MET A 51 -6.52 -19.28 3.21
C MET A 51 -6.00 -19.05 4.64
N SER A 52 -5.41 -20.10 5.24
CA SER A 52 -4.85 -20.02 6.59
C SER A 52 -3.58 -19.15 6.68
N SER A 53 -2.90 -18.95 5.55
CA SER A 53 -1.69 -18.12 5.44
C SER A 53 -1.93 -16.63 5.69
N LEU A 54 -3.16 -16.11 5.53
CA LEU A 54 -3.50 -14.74 5.91
C LEU A 54 -3.50 -14.56 7.43
N THR A 55 -4.06 -15.52 8.17
CA THR A 55 -3.98 -15.55 9.63
C THR A 55 -2.53 -15.74 10.10
N ALA A 56 -1.73 -16.52 9.38
CA ALA A 56 -0.29 -16.65 9.65
C ALA A 56 0.48 -15.34 9.40
N LEU A 57 0.13 -14.58 8.36
CA LEU A 57 0.69 -13.24 8.10
C LEU A 57 0.27 -12.24 9.19
N GLU A 58 -1.01 -12.19 9.56
CA GLU A 58 -1.52 -11.33 10.66
C GLU A 58 -0.80 -11.66 11.99
N ASN A 59 -0.66 -12.95 12.32
CA ASN A 59 0.02 -13.40 13.54
C ASN A 59 1.54 -13.25 13.50
N GLY A 60 2.17 -13.36 12.31
CA GLY A 60 3.62 -13.25 12.13
C GLY A 60 4.12 -11.81 12.08
N LEU A 61 3.33 -10.91 11.49
CA LEU A 61 3.62 -9.47 11.48
C LEU A 61 3.28 -8.80 12.81
N ARG A 62 2.32 -9.32 13.58
CA ARG A 62 1.89 -8.68 14.83
C ARG A 62 3.02 -8.49 15.85
N PRO A 63 3.90 -9.48 16.15
CA PRO A 63 5.08 -9.25 16.98
C PRO A 63 6.03 -8.17 16.42
N LEU A 64 6.17 -8.05 15.10
CA LEU A 64 6.98 -6.99 14.48
C LEU A 64 6.29 -5.62 14.59
N LEU A 65 4.97 -5.55 14.47
CA LEU A 65 4.19 -4.33 14.67
C LEU A 65 4.19 -3.88 16.13
N ASP A 66 4.08 -4.81 17.08
CA ASP A 66 4.15 -4.55 18.52
C ASP A 66 5.58 -4.12 18.92
N LEU A 67 6.62 -4.68 18.29
CA LEU A 67 8.03 -4.30 18.49
C LEU A 67 8.36 -2.91 17.89
N LEU A 68 7.92 -2.63 16.66
CA LEU A 68 8.18 -1.36 15.97
C LEU A 68 7.26 -0.22 16.45
N GLY A 69 6.10 -0.55 17.02
CA GLY A 69 5.13 0.40 17.56
C GLY A 69 5.43 0.88 18.99
N GLY A 70 6.40 0.26 19.68
CA GLY A 70 6.72 0.54 21.09
C GLY A 70 7.31 1.93 21.34
N ASP A 71 8.36 2.30 20.61
CA ASP A 71 9.16 3.52 20.90
C ASP A 71 9.57 4.36 19.66
N ILE A 72 9.19 3.98 18.43
CA ILE A 72 9.59 4.70 17.20
C ILE A 72 8.46 5.57 16.64
N SER A 73 8.08 6.59 17.41
CA SER A 73 7.01 7.55 17.06
C SER A 73 7.24 8.28 15.73
N VAL A 74 8.50 8.47 15.29
CA VAL A 74 8.84 9.17 14.03
C VAL A 74 8.63 8.30 12.78
N ILE A 75 8.93 6.99 12.84
CA ILE A 75 8.65 6.07 11.72
C ILE A 75 7.15 5.75 11.64
N SER A 76 6.41 5.87 12.75
CA SER A 76 4.96 5.64 12.78
C SER A 76 4.20 6.53 11.77
N ALA A 77 4.65 7.75 11.46
CA ALA A 77 3.98 8.63 10.50
C ALA A 77 3.94 8.09 9.05
N LEU A 78 4.88 7.21 8.67
CA LEU A 78 4.98 6.63 7.32
C LEU A 78 4.69 5.12 7.32
N GLY A 79 4.94 4.43 8.44
CA GLY A 79 4.61 3.03 8.65
C GLY A 79 3.13 2.79 8.99
N SER A 80 2.50 3.64 9.81
CA SER A 80 1.12 3.43 10.30
C SER A 80 0.03 3.72 9.26
N SER A 81 0.35 4.38 8.16
CA SER A 81 -0.52 4.43 6.99
C SER A 81 -0.34 3.18 6.15
N THR A 82 0.89 2.81 5.77
CA THR A 82 1.15 1.76 4.77
C THR A 82 1.03 0.34 5.33
N ALA A 83 1.72 0.03 6.43
CA ALA A 83 1.48 -1.23 7.16
C ALA A 83 0.10 -1.21 7.82
N SER A 84 -0.38 -0.02 8.22
CA SER A 84 -1.78 0.28 8.52
C SER A 84 -2.75 -0.29 7.49
N HIS A 85 -2.58 0.08 6.22
CA HIS A 85 -3.45 -0.35 5.12
C HIS A 85 -3.23 -1.80 4.68
N LEU A 86 -2.08 -2.42 4.94
CA LEU A 86 -1.84 -3.83 4.64
C LEU A 86 -2.31 -4.79 5.75
N ALA A 87 -2.16 -4.41 7.02
CA ALA A 87 -2.53 -5.24 8.18
C ALA A 87 -3.91 -4.90 8.78
N SER A 88 -4.45 -3.70 8.56
CA SER A 88 -5.73 -3.36 9.18
C SER A 88 -6.90 -4.04 8.48
N ARG A 89 -7.73 -4.69 9.29
CA ARG A 89 -9.07 -5.15 8.89
C ARG A 89 -9.94 -4.01 8.34
N SER A 90 -9.56 -2.74 8.49
CA SER A 90 -10.21 -1.59 7.86
C SER A 90 -10.04 -1.53 6.34
N SER A 91 -8.88 -1.84 5.75
CA SER A 91 -8.73 -1.84 4.29
C SER A 91 -9.47 -3.02 3.65
N LEU A 92 -9.42 -4.19 4.30
CA LEU A 92 -10.26 -5.33 3.97
C LEU A 92 -11.75 -5.04 4.19
N ARG A 93 -12.12 -4.15 5.13
CA ARG A 93 -13.48 -3.61 5.28
C ARG A 93 -13.84 -2.52 4.28
N SER A 94 -12.87 -1.78 3.71
CA SER A 94 -13.09 -0.92 2.54
C SER A 94 -13.36 -1.77 1.30
N PHE A 95 -12.66 -2.91 1.15
CA PHE A 95 -13.04 -3.97 0.23
C PHE A 95 -14.39 -4.62 0.59
N ALA A 96 -14.75 -4.73 1.87
CA ALA A 96 -16.08 -5.15 2.28
C ALA A 96 -17.15 -4.05 2.11
N ALA A 97 -16.76 -2.78 1.95
CA ALA A 97 -17.63 -1.66 1.62
C ALA A 97 -17.86 -1.59 0.10
N LEU A 98 -16.84 -1.92 -0.70
CA LEU A 98 -17.00 -2.31 -2.10
C LEU A 98 -17.91 -3.55 -2.22
N ARG A 99 -17.73 -4.57 -1.37
CA ARG A 99 -18.66 -5.72 -1.26
C ARG A 99 -20.06 -5.27 -0.84
N SER A 100 -20.24 -4.26 0.03
CA SER A 100 -21.58 -3.76 0.35
C SER A 100 -22.19 -2.93 -0.77
N ALA A 101 -21.41 -2.15 -1.52
CA ALA A 101 -21.88 -1.44 -2.71
C ALA A 101 -22.26 -2.41 -3.85
N ALA A 102 -21.50 -3.50 -4.00
CA ALA A 102 -21.83 -4.59 -4.93
C ALA A 102 -23.02 -5.43 -4.43
N ALA A 103 -23.11 -5.74 -3.13
CA ALA A 103 -24.14 -6.57 -2.52
C ALA A 103 -25.43 -5.83 -2.13
N THR A 104 -25.47 -4.50 -2.23
CA THR A 104 -26.74 -3.76 -2.37
C THR A 104 -27.44 -4.09 -3.69
N GLY A 105 -26.72 -4.65 -4.67
CA GLY A 105 -27.29 -5.60 -5.63
C GLY A 105 -27.44 -6.97 -4.95
N GLY A 106 -28.66 -7.31 -4.53
CA GLY A 106 -28.91 -8.51 -3.73
C GLY A 106 -28.47 -9.83 -4.41
N ALA A 107 -28.00 -10.78 -3.58
CA ALA A 107 -27.59 -12.16 -3.88
C ALA A 107 -27.75 -12.63 -5.36
N ALA A 108 -26.79 -12.24 -6.20
CA ALA A 108 -26.87 -12.45 -7.64
C ALA A 108 -26.39 -13.86 -8.06
N THR A 109 -27.33 -14.80 -8.17
CA THR A 109 -27.22 -15.92 -9.12
C THR A 109 -27.70 -15.54 -10.53
N SER A 110 -27.95 -14.25 -10.78
CA SER A 110 -28.39 -13.69 -12.05
C SER A 110 -27.25 -13.47 -13.04
N SER A 111 -27.57 -13.60 -14.32
CA SER A 111 -26.68 -13.43 -15.47
C SER A 111 -25.90 -12.11 -15.50
N ALA A 112 -24.73 -12.14 -16.15
CA ALA A 112 -23.79 -11.03 -16.36
C ALA A 112 -24.31 -9.88 -17.28
N GLN A 113 -25.62 -9.65 -17.28
CA GLN A 113 -26.30 -8.59 -17.99
C GLN A 113 -27.14 -7.70 -17.04
N ASP A 114 -27.16 -8.06 -15.75
CA ASP A 114 -27.94 -7.38 -14.72
C ASP A 114 -27.13 -6.50 -13.74
N ASP A 115 -25.81 -6.42 -13.90
CA ASP A 115 -24.94 -5.58 -13.06
C ASP A 115 -25.36 -4.09 -13.10
N PRO A 116 -25.68 -3.48 -11.94
CA PRO A 116 -26.15 -2.10 -11.89
C PRO A 116 -25.10 -1.08 -12.35
N LEU A 117 -23.79 -1.37 -12.20
CA LEU A 117 -22.73 -0.46 -12.65
C LEU A 117 -22.64 -0.46 -14.18
N SER A 118 -22.59 -1.62 -14.82
CA SER A 118 -22.62 -1.78 -16.28
C SER A 118 -23.87 -1.13 -16.89
N LYS A 119 -25.05 -1.30 -16.27
CA LYS A 119 -26.28 -0.59 -16.66
C LYS A 119 -26.16 0.92 -16.50
N TYR A 120 -25.63 1.42 -15.38
CA TYR A 120 -25.45 2.86 -15.15
C TYR A 120 -24.52 3.49 -16.20
N LEU A 121 -23.34 2.90 -16.42
CA LEU A 121 -22.35 3.39 -17.38
C LEU A 121 -22.90 3.36 -18.81
N SER A 122 -23.60 2.31 -19.22
CA SER A 122 -24.17 2.19 -20.58
C SER A 122 -25.41 3.05 -20.81
N GLN A 123 -26.21 3.36 -19.78
CA GLN A 123 -27.47 4.11 -19.93
C GLN A 123 -27.35 5.61 -19.62
N ARG A 124 -26.38 6.04 -18.81
CA ARG A 124 -26.22 7.44 -18.38
C ARG A 124 -24.88 8.07 -18.74
N VAL A 125 -23.80 7.32 -18.89
CA VAL A 125 -22.46 7.88 -19.15
C VAL A 125 -22.07 7.79 -20.63
N PHE A 126 -21.98 6.57 -21.16
CA PHE A 126 -21.50 6.29 -22.51
C PHE A 126 -22.66 6.21 -23.52
N THR A 127 -23.41 7.31 -23.65
CA THR A 127 -24.52 7.46 -24.60
C THR A 127 -24.13 8.35 -25.78
N GLU A 128 -24.82 8.24 -26.92
CA GLU A 128 -24.62 9.15 -28.06
C GLU A 128 -25.00 10.60 -27.73
N ALA A 129 -25.95 10.82 -26.80
CA ALA A 129 -26.38 12.15 -26.37
C ALA A 129 -25.28 12.93 -25.62
N ASN A 130 -24.36 12.22 -24.99
CA ASN A 130 -23.29 12.81 -24.18
C ASN A 130 -22.02 13.09 -25.01
N VAL A 131 -21.95 12.72 -26.29
CA VAL A 131 -20.73 12.89 -27.10
C VAL A 131 -20.50 14.37 -27.41
N GLU A 132 -19.45 14.94 -26.80
CA GLU A 132 -18.97 16.31 -27.08
C GLU A 132 -18.15 16.35 -28.39
N SER A 133 -17.29 15.36 -28.59
CA SER A 133 -16.41 15.29 -29.77
C SER A 133 -15.90 13.88 -30.05
N PHE A 134 -15.58 13.63 -31.33
CA PHE A 134 -14.97 12.39 -31.81
C PHE A 134 -14.01 12.72 -32.96
N ASP A 135 -12.75 12.29 -32.86
CA ASP A 135 -11.68 12.60 -33.82
C ASP A 135 -11.17 11.38 -34.61
N GLY A 136 -11.80 10.21 -34.41
CA GLY A 136 -11.37 8.93 -35.00
C GLY A 136 -10.35 8.15 -34.18
N ALA A 137 -9.69 8.76 -33.18
CA ALA A 137 -8.80 8.07 -32.24
C ALA A 137 -9.36 8.06 -30.80
N SER A 138 -10.20 9.03 -30.46
CA SER A 138 -10.80 9.21 -29.14
C SER A 138 -12.21 9.78 -29.21
N VAL A 139 -13.04 9.44 -28.22
CA VAL A 139 -14.37 10.05 -27.99
C VAL A 139 -14.29 10.82 -26.67
N THR A 140 -14.74 12.08 -26.67
CA THR A 140 -14.96 12.82 -25.44
C THR A 140 -16.45 12.93 -25.17
N TYR A 141 -16.86 12.46 -24.00
CA TYR A 141 -18.22 12.61 -23.48
C TYR A 141 -18.25 13.79 -22.51
N LEU A 142 -19.24 14.68 -22.63
CA LEU A 142 -19.58 15.70 -21.62
C LEU A 142 -20.71 15.13 -20.74
N LEU A 143 -20.53 15.17 -19.43
CA LEU A 143 -21.47 14.63 -18.46
C LEU A 143 -22.15 15.77 -17.72
N GLY A 144 -23.46 15.89 -17.86
CA GLY A 144 -24.25 16.80 -17.04
C GLY A 144 -24.50 16.25 -15.65
N GLY A 145 -24.90 17.11 -14.73
CA GLY A 145 -25.34 16.69 -13.40
C GLY A 145 -26.54 15.73 -13.45
N ALA A 146 -27.40 15.84 -14.47
CA ALA A 146 -28.48 14.89 -14.73
C ALA A 146 -28.00 13.48 -15.14
N ASP A 147 -26.73 13.30 -15.51
CA ASP A 147 -26.13 12.00 -15.85
C ASP A 147 -25.42 11.36 -14.64
N VAL A 148 -24.81 12.19 -13.78
CA VAL A 148 -23.98 11.76 -12.65
C VAL A 148 -24.76 11.64 -11.34
N CYS A 149 -25.68 12.57 -11.06
CA CYS A 149 -26.36 12.63 -9.76
C CYS A 149 -27.27 11.41 -9.53
N PRO A 150 -27.34 10.88 -8.29
CA PRO A 150 -28.26 9.81 -7.95
C PRO A 150 -29.72 10.31 -7.96
N TYR A 151 -30.62 9.39 -8.26
CA TYR A 151 -32.05 9.56 -8.05
C TYR A 151 -32.40 9.34 -6.58
N VAL A 152 -33.11 10.27 -5.98
CA VAL A 152 -33.75 10.14 -4.67
C VAL A 152 -35.07 9.40 -4.85
N LEU A 153 -35.23 8.31 -4.10
CA LEU A 153 -36.41 7.45 -4.08
C LEU A 153 -37.47 8.01 -3.10
N PRO A 154 -38.77 7.65 -3.26
CA PRO A 154 -39.83 8.13 -2.38
C PRO A 154 -39.70 7.74 -0.89
N ASP A 155 -38.86 6.75 -0.58
CA ASP A 155 -38.53 6.29 0.79
C ASP A 155 -37.31 7.03 1.40
N GLY A 156 -36.70 7.97 0.66
CA GLY A 156 -35.51 8.71 1.06
C GLY A 156 -34.18 8.04 0.69
N ASN A 157 -34.20 6.84 0.12
CA ASN A 157 -32.98 6.16 -0.35
C ASN A 157 -32.49 6.76 -1.69
N SER A 158 -31.26 6.40 -2.10
CA SER A 158 -30.65 6.85 -3.35
C SER A 158 -30.40 5.68 -4.32
N SER A 159 -30.57 5.93 -5.61
CA SER A 159 -30.34 4.97 -6.70
C SER A 159 -29.55 5.60 -7.84
N LEU A 160 -28.59 4.87 -8.43
CA LEU A 160 -27.87 5.33 -9.64
C LEU A 160 -28.71 5.16 -10.91
N LEU A 161 -29.72 4.29 -10.89
CA LEU A 161 -30.61 4.01 -12.01
C LEU A 161 -31.99 4.66 -11.80
N ALA A 162 -32.65 5.04 -12.89
CA ALA A 162 -33.97 5.62 -12.85
C ALA A 162 -35.02 4.60 -12.36
N VAL A 163 -35.86 5.02 -11.42
CA VAL A 163 -36.97 4.23 -10.86
C VAL A 163 -38.25 5.09 -10.90
N ALA A 164 -39.42 4.45 -11.00
CA ALA A 164 -40.69 5.17 -11.02
C ALA A 164 -40.86 6.09 -9.79
N ASN A 165 -41.27 7.34 -10.03
CA ASN A 165 -41.42 8.41 -9.04
C ASN A 165 -40.12 8.84 -8.32
N ALA A 166 -38.94 8.41 -8.78
CA ALA A 166 -37.67 8.93 -8.28
C ALA A 166 -37.34 10.28 -8.92
N THR A 167 -36.67 11.17 -8.17
CA THR A 167 -36.30 12.53 -8.63
C THR A 167 -34.80 12.78 -8.47
N ILE A 168 -34.20 13.59 -9.34
CA ILE A 168 -32.79 14.00 -9.18
C ILE A 168 -32.77 15.30 -8.37
N ALA A 169 -31.90 15.38 -7.36
CA ALA A 169 -31.73 16.59 -6.56
C ALA A 169 -31.15 17.74 -7.41
N ALA A 170 -31.93 18.82 -7.58
CA ALA A 170 -31.55 19.94 -8.44
C ALA A 170 -30.25 20.64 -7.99
N GLU A 171 -29.99 20.69 -6.67
CA GLU A 171 -28.74 21.21 -6.10
C GLU A 171 -27.53 20.41 -6.61
N CYS A 172 -27.57 19.07 -6.53
CA CYS A 172 -26.53 18.19 -7.08
C CYS A 172 -26.30 18.46 -8.57
N VAL A 173 -27.38 18.57 -9.35
CA VAL A 173 -27.27 18.84 -10.80
C VAL A 173 -26.53 20.16 -11.02
N SER A 174 -26.94 21.22 -10.32
CA SER A 174 -26.34 22.55 -10.46
C SER A 174 -24.89 22.65 -9.98
N GLU A 175 -24.46 21.83 -9.01
CA GLU A 175 -23.06 21.79 -8.59
C GLU A 175 -22.21 20.98 -9.59
N ILE A 176 -22.69 19.83 -10.07
CA ILE A 176 -21.96 19.02 -11.05
C ILE A 176 -21.83 19.74 -12.40
N ASP A 177 -22.86 20.45 -12.86
CA ASP A 177 -22.82 21.21 -14.12
C ASP A 177 -21.70 22.28 -14.11
N LYS A 178 -21.41 22.89 -12.95
CA LYS A 178 -20.30 23.86 -12.79
C LYS A 178 -18.92 23.23 -12.93
N LEU A 179 -18.80 21.92 -12.72
CA LEU A 179 -17.52 21.20 -12.79
C LEU A 179 -17.08 20.91 -14.23
N GLU A 180 -17.99 21.02 -15.20
CA GLU A 180 -17.81 20.63 -16.60
C GLU A 180 -17.16 19.24 -16.77
N LEU A 181 -17.69 18.23 -16.08
CA LEU A 181 -17.15 16.86 -16.10
C LEU A 181 -17.16 16.29 -17.52
N ARG A 182 -16.00 15.78 -17.96
CA ARG A 182 -15.87 15.08 -19.24
C ARG A 182 -15.12 13.76 -19.06
N VAL A 183 -15.42 12.78 -19.89
CA VAL A 183 -14.69 11.51 -19.95
C VAL A 183 -14.15 11.34 -21.36
N LYS A 184 -12.82 11.25 -21.51
CA LYS A 184 -12.17 10.92 -22.77
C LYS A 184 -11.88 9.42 -22.82
N ALA A 185 -12.48 8.74 -23.79
CA ALA A 185 -12.23 7.34 -24.09
C ALA A 185 -11.21 7.20 -25.24
N VAL A 186 -10.21 6.35 -25.06
CA VAL A 186 -9.19 6.00 -26.07
C VAL A 186 -9.04 4.49 -26.12
N GLU A 187 -8.92 3.90 -27.31
CA GLU A 187 -8.63 2.48 -27.48
C GLU A 187 -7.17 2.29 -27.94
N PRO A 188 -6.19 2.17 -27.02
CA PRO A 188 -4.77 2.03 -27.38
C PRO A 188 -4.48 0.68 -28.07
N ALA A 189 -5.33 -0.33 -27.84
CA ALA A 189 -5.27 -1.63 -28.48
C ALA A 189 -6.68 -2.20 -28.68
N ALA A 190 -6.79 -3.25 -29.50
CA ALA A 190 -8.06 -3.92 -29.80
C ALA A 190 -8.79 -4.41 -28.54
N ASP A 191 -8.05 -4.86 -27.52
CA ASP A 191 -8.56 -5.42 -26.28
C ASP A 191 -8.28 -4.54 -25.04
N ALA A 192 -8.05 -3.24 -25.27
CA ALA A 192 -7.84 -2.24 -24.23
C ALA A 192 -8.76 -1.02 -24.40
N LEU A 193 -8.96 -0.26 -23.32
CA LEU A 193 -9.71 0.99 -23.25
C LEU A 193 -9.19 1.85 -22.10
N ASP A 194 -8.74 3.06 -22.40
CA ASP A 194 -8.35 4.06 -21.41
C ASP A 194 -9.48 5.09 -21.27
N LEU A 195 -9.89 5.36 -20.04
CA LEU A 195 -10.91 6.35 -19.70
C LEU A 195 -10.30 7.44 -18.82
N THR A 196 -10.01 8.61 -19.40
CA THR A 196 -9.48 9.77 -18.66
C THR A 196 -10.61 10.69 -18.22
N LEU A 197 -10.69 10.98 -16.93
CA LEU A 197 -11.53 12.06 -16.39
C LEU A 197 -10.88 13.40 -16.72
N LEU A 198 -11.66 14.31 -17.31
CA LEU A 198 -11.26 15.69 -17.59
C LEU A 198 -12.20 16.64 -16.82
N LEU A 199 -11.62 17.60 -16.10
CA LEU A 199 -12.35 18.55 -15.23
C LEU A 199 -12.17 19.99 -15.74
N GLY A 200 -13.26 20.78 -15.67
CA GLY A 200 -13.25 22.21 -15.97
C GLY A 200 -12.96 22.56 -17.44
N SER A 201 -12.96 23.86 -17.73
CA SER A 201 -12.74 24.39 -19.09
C SER A 201 -11.31 24.22 -19.60
N SER A 202 -10.33 24.10 -18.68
CA SER A 202 -8.94 23.71 -18.94
C SER A 202 -8.78 22.24 -19.34
N LYS A 203 -9.80 21.40 -19.07
CA LYS A 203 -9.78 19.94 -19.25
C LYS A 203 -8.64 19.26 -18.50
N ALA A 204 -8.42 19.68 -17.24
CA ALA A 204 -7.46 19.10 -16.31
C ALA A 204 -7.68 17.58 -16.18
N ALA A 205 -6.60 16.78 -16.21
CA ALA A 205 -6.68 15.32 -16.31
C ALA A 205 -6.15 14.60 -15.04
N PRO A 206 -6.86 14.67 -13.89
CA PRO A 206 -6.36 14.13 -12.62
C PRO A 206 -6.31 12.60 -12.57
N LEU A 207 -7.16 11.91 -13.33
CA LEU A 207 -7.45 10.50 -13.14
C LEU A 207 -7.67 9.79 -14.48
N ALA A 208 -7.07 8.62 -14.65
CA ALA A 208 -7.35 7.71 -15.77
C ALA A 208 -7.61 6.29 -15.26
N LEU A 209 -8.52 5.59 -15.92
CA LEU A 209 -8.81 4.18 -15.72
C LEU A 209 -8.37 3.42 -16.98
N GLU A 210 -7.26 2.70 -16.90
CA GLU A 210 -6.73 1.83 -17.95
C GLU A 210 -7.36 0.45 -17.81
N LEU A 211 -8.04 -0.03 -18.86
CA LEU A 211 -8.72 -1.33 -18.90
C LEU A 211 -8.10 -2.21 -19.99
N SER A 212 -7.84 -3.47 -19.67
CA SER A 212 -7.36 -4.50 -20.61
C SER A 212 -7.89 -5.87 -20.22
N THR A 213 -7.87 -6.84 -21.14
CA THR A 213 -8.38 -8.21 -20.91
C THR A 213 -7.84 -8.86 -19.63
N GLY A 214 -6.58 -8.61 -19.29
CA GLY A 214 -5.90 -9.20 -18.13
C GLY A 214 -5.62 -8.23 -16.99
N SER A 215 -5.92 -6.94 -17.08
CA SER A 215 -5.62 -5.99 -16.01
C SER A 215 -6.41 -4.70 -16.04
N ILE A 216 -6.52 -4.06 -14.88
CA ILE A 216 -7.16 -2.76 -14.68
C ILE A 216 -6.26 -1.91 -13.80
N ALA A 217 -5.95 -0.69 -14.23
CA ALA A 217 -5.20 0.27 -13.43
C ALA A 217 -5.97 1.59 -13.27
N LEU A 218 -6.05 2.07 -12.03
CA LEU A 218 -6.43 3.45 -11.72
C LEU A 218 -5.15 4.27 -11.58
N VAL A 219 -4.98 5.27 -12.43
CA VAL A 219 -3.78 6.10 -12.53
C VAL A 219 -4.13 7.53 -12.15
N THR A 220 -3.40 8.11 -11.22
CA THR A 220 -3.57 9.50 -10.78
C THR A 220 -2.38 10.33 -11.25
N SER A 221 -2.64 11.45 -11.93
CA SER A 221 -1.64 12.47 -12.24
C SER A 221 -1.74 13.57 -11.21
N LEU A 222 -0.66 13.84 -10.48
CA LEU A 222 -0.64 14.90 -9.47
C LEU A 222 -0.68 16.28 -10.12
N ASP A 223 0.02 16.48 -11.24
CA ASP A 223 -0.11 17.71 -12.04
C ASP A 223 -1.57 17.92 -12.48
N GLY A 224 -2.24 16.86 -12.96
CA GLY A 224 -3.66 16.91 -13.31
C GLY A 224 -4.60 17.14 -12.12
N VAL A 225 -4.24 16.68 -10.91
CA VAL A 225 -4.95 16.99 -9.66
C VAL A 225 -4.75 18.45 -9.27
N LYS A 226 -3.54 19.01 -9.45
CA LYS A 226 -3.28 20.43 -9.22
C LYS A 226 -4.12 21.31 -10.15
N ASP A 227 -4.08 21.04 -11.46
CA ASP A 227 -4.90 21.74 -12.46
C ASP A 227 -6.41 21.63 -12.16
N ALA A 228 -6.85 20.47 -11.67
CA ALA A 228 -8.22 20.23 -11.25
C ALA A 228 -8.60 21.05 -10.01
N LEU A 229 -7.73 21.12 -8.99
CA LEU A 229 -7.93 21.98 -7.81
C LEU A 229 -7.93 23.47 -8.18
N GLU A 230 -7.05 23.90 -9.09
CA GLU A 230 -7.04 25.29 -9.61
C GLU A 230 -8.35 25.63 -10.33
N SER A 231 -8.89 24.68 -11.09
CA SER A 231 -10.19 24.80 -11.74
C SER A 231 -11.33 24.89 -10.72
N LEU A 232 -11.31 24.04 -9.67
CA LEU A 232 -12.29 24.07 -8.57
C LEU A 232 -12.25 25.36 -7.76
N ARG A 233 -11.10 26.05 -7.67
CA ARG A 233 -11.00 27.35 -6.96
C ARG A 233 -11.78 28.49 -7.59
N THR A 234 -12.22 28.34 -8.84
CA THR A 234 -13.17 29.27 -9.45
C THR A 234 -14.59 29.14 -8.87
N VAL A 235 -14.89 28.01 -8.22
CA VAL A 235 -16.15 27.71 -7.54
C VAL A 235 -16.02 27.85 -6.01
N ASP A 236 -14.93 27.36 -5.41
CA ASP A 236 -14.63 27.52 -3.97
C ASP A 236 -13.19 28.02 -3.74
N SER A 237 -13.06 29.30 -3.37
CA SER A 237 -11.77 29.97 -3.18
C SER A 237 -10.96 29.49 -1.96
N SER A 238 -11.57 28.71 -1.06
CA SER A 238 -11.00 28.35 0.26
C SER A 238 -9.96 27.23 0.22
N ALA A 239 -9.91 26.43 -0.86
CA ALA A 239 -8.94 25.34 -0.99
C ALA A 239 -7.50 25.84 -1.08
N ALA A 240 -6.64 25.38 -0.16
CA ALA A 240 -5.20 25.55 -0.27
C ALA A 240 -4.65 24.61 -1.35
N ILE A 241 -3.89 25.16 -2.30
CA ILE A 241 -3.24 24.39 -3.38
C ILE A 241 -1.75 24.33 -3.09
N PRO A 242 -1.11 23.14 -3.20
CA PRO A 242 0.34 23.01 -3.11
C PRO A 242 1.08 23.93 -4.10
N LEU A 243 2.22 24.46 -3.68
CA LEU A 243 3.15 25.17 -4.56
C LEU A 243 3.58 24.25 -5.70
N THR A 244 4.00 23.04 -5.34
CA THR A 244 4.42 21.97 -6.23
C THR A 244 3.55 20.74 -5.96
N MET A 245 3.04 20.11 -7.01
CA MET A 245 2.28 18.86 -6.94
C MET A 245 2.42 18.18 -8.29
N ALA A 246 3.45 17.34 -8.41
CA ALA A 246 3.88 16.74 -9.66
C ALA A 246 4.15 15.24 -9.52
N GLY A 247 4.06 14.52 -10.64
CA GLY A 247 4.30 13.07 -10.71
C GLY A 247 3.01 12.25 -10.83
N SER A 248 3.13 10.92 -10.74
CA SER A 248 1.97 10.03 -10.90
C SER A 248 2.14 8.70 -10.20
N PHE A 249 1.02 8.17 -9.72
CA PHE A 249 0.92 6.87 -9.08
C PHE A 249 -0.22 6.05 -9.68
N ASP A 250 -0.15 4.72 -9.54
CA ASP A 250 -1.26 3.84 -9.88
C ASP A 250 -1.59 2.81 -8.81
N VAL A 251 -2.80 2.26 -8.92
CA VAL A 251 -3.24 1.03 -8.28
C VAL A 251 -3.78 0.13 -9.39
N LYS A 252 -3.14 -1.02 -9.57
CA LYS A 252 -3.41 -1.98 -10.65
C LYS A 252 -3.79 -3.33 -10.10
N VAL A 253 -4.83 -3.94 -10.66
CA VAL A 253 -5.18 -5.35 -10.49
C VAL A 253 -4.84 -6.09 -11.78
N THR A 254 -4.07 -7.16 -11.69
CA THR A 254 -3.69 -8.02 -12.81
C THR A 254 -4.21 -9.43 -12.56
N PHE A 255 -4.97 -9.98 -13.50
CA PHE A 255 -5.48 -11.35 -13.46
C PHE A 255 -4.49 -12.25 -14.20
N ASN A 256 -3.60 -12.90 -13.44
CA ASN A 256 -2.48 -13.66 -14.00
C ASN A 256 -2.97 -14.95 -14.68
N ARG A 257 -3.92 -15.65 -14.04
CA ARG A 257 -4.39 -16.99 -14.45
C ARG A 257 -5.73 -17.33 -13.77
N GLU A 258 -6.62 -18.04 -14.48
CA GLU A 258 -7.83 -18.64 -13.93
C GLU A 258 -7.86 -20.14 -14.27
N VAL A 259 -8.09 -21.01 -13.28
CA VAL A 259 -8.22 -22.46 -13.48
C VAL A 259 -9.37 -22.99 -12.61
N ALA A 260 -10.39 -23.58 -13.23
CA ALA A 260 -11.52 -24.22 -12.56
C ALA A 260 -12.24 -23.35 -11.51
N GLY A 261 -12.29 -22.03 -11.72
CA GLY A 261 -12.90 -21.06 -10.79
C GLY A 261 -11.96 -20.51 -9.71
N ASN A 262 -10.75 -21.06 -9.58
CA ASN A 262 -9.68 -20.46 -8.78
C ASN A 262 -8.91 -19.44 -9.61
N VAL A 263 -8.53 -18.32 -8.99
CA VAL A 263 -7.83 -17.20 -9.64
C VAL A 263 -6.48 -16.97 -8.97
N ASP A 264 -5.49 -16.69 -9.80
CA ASP A 264 -4.21 -16.09 -9.43
C ASP A 264 -4.23 -14.63 -9.91
N LEU A 265 -4.09 -13.69 -8.97
CA LEU A 265 -4.05 -12.26 -9.27
C LEU A 265 -3.00 -11.53 -8.46
N THR A 266 -2.59 -10.37 -8.99
CA THR A 266 -1.71 -9.42 -8.32
C THR A 266 -2.40 -8.08 -8.20
N ILE A 267 -2.59 -7.60 -6.97
CA ILE A 267 -2.88 -6.19 -6.69
C ILE A 267 -1.53 -5.51 -6.50
N SER A 268 -1.24 -4.46 -7.26
CA SER A 268 0.01 -3.70 -7.16
C SER A 268 -0.29 -2.21 -7.10
N SER A 269 0.59 -1.45 -6.46
CA SER A 269 0.64 -0.01 -6.60
C SER A 269 2.04 0.40 -7.07
N SER A 270 2.14 1.55 -7.74
CA SER A 270 3.40 2.08 -8.25
C SER A 270 3.46 3.59 -8.13
N VAL A 271 4.67 4.11 -8.02
CA VAL A 271 4.99 5.50 -8.35
C VAL A 271 5.52 5.49 -9.79
N ARG A 272 4.65 5.81 -10.76
CA ARG A 272 4.98 5.76 -12.20
C ARG A 272 5.97 6.85 -12.61
N GLN A 273 5.83 8.03 -12.01
CA GLN A 273 6.74 9.16 -12.13
C GLN A 273 7.02 9.66 -10.71
N ALA A 274 8.27 10.06 -10.44
CA ALA A 274 8.67 10.54 -9.12
C ALA A 274 7.71 11.64 -8.65
N VAL A 275 7.25 11.51 -7.40
CA VAL A 275 6.29 12.42 -6.79
C VAL A 275 7.03 13.54 -6.10
N GLU A 276 6.54 14.76 -6.29
CA GLU A 276 7.01 15.96 -5.61
C GLU A 276 5.78 16.78 -5.17
N LEU A 277 5.62 16.93 -3.85
CA LEU A 277 4.58 17.74 -3.23
C LEU A 277 5.26 18.80 -2.36
N GLU A 278 4.88 20.06 -2.50
CA GLU A 278 5.31 21.15 -1.62
C GLU A 278 4.11 22.02 -1.22
N MET A 279 3.93 22.21 0.08
CA MET A 279 2.89 23.07 0.65
C MET A 279 3.54 24.16 1.49
N GLN A 280 2.99 25.38 1.45
CA GLN A 280 3.43 26.49 2.28
C GLN A 280 2.27 27.02 3.12
N ASP A 281 2.52 27.22 4.41
CA ASP A 281 1.59 27.87 5.33
C ASP A 281 2.32 28.92 6.20
N ALA A 282 1.64 29.44 7.23
CA ALA A 282 2.20 30.46 8.12
C ALA A 282 3.37 29.99 9.02
N ARG A 283 3.64 28.68 9.08
CA ARG A 283 4.71 28.04 9.86
C ARG A 283 5.95 27.77 9.02
N GLY A 284 5.78 27.55 7.71
CA GLY A 284 6.87 27.34 6.76
C GLY A 284 6.46 26.49 5.55
N THR A 285 7.43 25.81 4.95
CA THR A 285 7.22 24.89 3.81
C THR A 285 7.32 23.44 4.28
N SER A 286 6.32 22.63 3.95
CA SER A 286 6.37 21.17 4.08
C SER A 286 6.50 20.54 2.70
N GLY A 287 7.31 19.50 2.57
CA GLY A 287 7.55 18.80 1.30
C GLY A 287 7.56 17.29 1.44
N LEU A 288 7.13 16.59 0.38
CA LEU A 288 7.27 15.15 0.21
C LEU A 288 7.83 14.87 -1.18
N THR A 289 8.94 14.13 -1.26
CA THR A 289 9.44 13.57 -2.51
C THR A 289 9.54 12.04 -2.40
N THR A 290 9.15 11.31 -3.44
CA THR A 290 9.41 9.87 -3.51
C THR A 290 9.77 9.44 -4.94
N ALA A 291 10.82 8.63 -5.06
CA ALA A 291 11.35 8.18 -6.33
C ALA A 291 10.38 7.28 -7.11
N ALA A 292 10.47 7.30 -8.44
CA ALA A 292 9.70 6.40 -9.30
C ALA A 292 10.03 4.93 -9.02
N LYS A 293 8.99 4.10 -8.88
CA LYS A 293 9.11 2.70 -8.47
C LYS A 293 7.88 1.90 -8.90
N ILE A 294 8.11 0.87 -9.72
CA ILE A 294 7.04 0.11 -10.39
C ILE A 294 7.28 -1.41 -10.26
N PRO A 295 6.50 -2.12 -9.44
CA PRO A 295 5.66 -1.62 -8.34
C PRO A 295 6.50 -1.21 -7.12
N TRP A 296 5.97 -0.36 -6.24
CA TRP A 296 6.54 -0.14 -4.88
C TRP A 296 5.93 -1.08 -3.83
N ALA A 297 4.77 -1.67 -4.15
CA ALA A 297 4.00 -2.52 -3.27
C ALA A 297 3.17 -3.48 -4.13
N SER A 298 3.16 -4.77 -3.81
CA SER A 298 2.27 -5.73 -4.46
C SER A 298 1.85 -6.87 -3.54
N LEU A 299 0.63 -7.35 -3.74
CA LEU A 299 0.04 -8.52 -3.09
C LEU A 299 -0.44 -9.47 -4.19
N GLN A 300 0.23 -10.59 -4.36
CA GLN A 300 -0.22 -11.68 -5.21
C GLN A 300 -0.94 -12.73 -4.38
N VAL A 301 -2.15 -13.06 -4.80
CA VAL A 301 -3.03 -14.07 -4.21
C VAL A 301 -3.20 -15.17 -5.25
N ASP A 302 -2.45 -16.26 -5.10
CA ASP A 302 -2.55 -17.43 -5.97
C ASP A 302 -3.49 -18.44 -5.33
N GLY A 303 -4.77 -18.40 -5.70
CA GLY A 303 -5.78 -19.35 -5.25
C GLY A 303 -5.64 -20.75 -5.86
N ILE A 304 -4.79 -20.93 -6.87
CA ILE A 304 -4.57 -22.21 -7.57
C ILE A 304 -3.50 -23.02 -6.84
N ASP A 305 -2.34 -22.40 -6.59
CA ASP A 305 -1.21 -22.98 -5.86
C ASP A 305 -1.30 -22.76 -4.32
N ARG A 306 -2.36 -22.06 -3.88
CA ARG A 306 -2.65 -21.59 -2.50
C ARG A 306 -1.48 -20.81 -1.87
N LYS A 307 -0.90 -19.88 -2.63
CA LYS A 307 0.25 -19.06 -2.22
C LYS A 307 -0.15 -17.59 -2.03
N LEU A 308 0.53 -16.93 -1.11
CA LEU A 308 0.43 -15.51 -0.85
C LEU A 308 1.83 -14.91 -0.93
N LEU A 309 2.04 -13.97 -1.85
CA LEU A 309 3.28 -13.19 -1.95
C LEU A 309 2.94 -11.73 -1.67
N ALA A 310 3.67 -11.09 -0.75
CA ALA A 310 3.53 -9.67 -0.51
C ALA A 310 4.90 -9.01 -0.58
N ASN A 311 5.05 -8.04 -1.48
CA ASN A 311 6.29 -7.31 -1.70
C ASN A 311 6.09 -5.84 -1.34
N LEU A 312 7.03 -5.27 -0.61
CA LEU A 312 7.23 -3.84 -0.44
C LEU A 312 8.66 -3.52 -0.90
N ASP A 313 8.81 -2.46 -1.66
CA ASP A 313 10.11 -1.93 -2.07
C ASP A 313 9.91 -0.44 -2.32
N LEU A 314 9.94 0.36 -1.24
CA LEU A 314 9.78 1.80 -1.33
C LEU A 314 11.02 2.41 -1.97
N GLY A 315 10.82 3.25 -2.99
CA GLY A 315 11.89 4.10 -3.50
C GLY A 315 12.37 5.09 -2.44
N LYS A 316 13.56 5.65 -2.63
CA LYS A 316 14.11 6.73 -1.80
C LYS A 316 13.06 7.84 -1.64
N THR A 317 12.74 8.15 -0.39
CA THR A 317 11.63 9.02 -0.01
C THR A 317 12.12 10.05 0.98
N SER A 318 11.81 11.33 0.76
CA SER A 318 12.12 12.42 1.69
C SER A 318 10.84 13.11 2.12
N PHE A 319 10.68 13.30 3.42
CA PHE A 319 9.69 14.19 4.00
C PHE A 319 10.41 15.40 4.61
N SER A 320 9.82 16.58 4.56
CA SER A 320 10.27 17.73 5.35
C SER A 320 9.09 18.56 5.83
N ALA A 321 9.22 19.16 7.02
CA ALA A 321 8.18 20.02 7.59
C ALA A 321 8.76 21.01 8.62
N PRO A 322 8.06 22.12 8.91
CA PRO A 322 8.40 23.00 10.02
C PRO A 322 8.11 22.31 11.37
N HIS A 323 9.16 22.05 12.13
CA HIS A 323 9.10 21.53 13.50
C HIS A 323 9.09 22.70 14.50
N GLN A 324 8.19 22.67 15.48
CA GLN A 324 8.13 23.68 16.54
C GLN A 324 8.99 23.27 17.74
N THR A 325 10.08 24.00 17.97
CA THR A 325 10.99 23.80 19.11
C THR A 325 10.38 24.23 20.45
N LEU A 326 11.01 23.84 21.56
CA LEU A 326 10.59 24.25 22.91
C LEU A 326 10.63 25.78 23.14
N SER A 327 11.52 26.51 22.44
CA SER A 327 11.52 27.98 22.42
C SER A 327 10.37 28.60 21.62
N GLY A 328 9.55 27.78 20.94
CA GLY A 328 8.43 28.20 20.10
C GLY A 328 8.83 28.60 18.68
N ALA A 329 10.12 28.59 18.34
CA ALA A 329 10.62 28.85 17.00
C ALA A 329 10.42 27.64 16.07
N PHE A 330 10.17 27.90 14.79
CA PHE A 330 10.11 26.86 13.77
C PHE A 330 11.50 26.60 13.16
N LYS A 331 11.91 25.34 13.10
CA LYS A 331 13.10 24.85 12.38
C LYS A 331 12.65 23.84 11.32
N GLN A 332 13.33 23.75 10.18
CA GLN A 332 12.99 22.74 9.17
C GLN A 332 13.50 21.37 9.63
N GLU A 333 12.60 20.41 9.76
CA GLU A 333 12.91 18.99 9.95
C GLU A 333 12.84 18.29 8.59
N THR A 334 13.81 17.41 8.30
CA THR A 334 13.89 16.65 7.05
C THR A 334 14.25 15.19 7.37
N ALA A 335 13.38 14.26 7.00
CA ALA A 335 13.57 12.82 7.14
C ALA A 335 13.76 12.18 5.75
N THR A 336 14.90 11.51 5.53
CA THR A 336 15.23 10.80 4.29
C THR A 336 15.32 9.30 4.54
N PHE A 337 14.45 8.53 3.89
CA PHE A 337 14.39 7.08 3.94
C PHE A 337 15.02 6.51 2.67
N ALA A 338 16.01 5.64 2.81
CA ALA A 338 16.79 5.15 1.68
C ALA A 338 15.99 4.16 0.79
N GLY A 339 15.13 3.34 1.37
CA GLY A 339 14.15 2.53 0.66
C GLY A 339 13.76 1.25 1.40
N LEU A 340 12.72 1.32 2.23
CA LEU A 340 12.23 0.17 3.00
C LEU A 340 11.75 -0.94 2.05
N SER A 341 12.30 -2.15 2.18
CA SER A 341 11.92 -3.31 1.39
C SER A 341 11.61 -4.54 2.25
N PHE A 342 10.72 -5.41 1.75
CA PHE A 342 10.57 -6.81 2.16
C PHE A 342 9.80 -7.62 1.10
N LEU A 343 10.01 -8.94 1.08
CA LEU A 343 9.25 -9.91 0.29
C LEU A 343 8.78 -11.04 1.21
N PHE A 344 7.51 -11.01 1.61
CA PHE A 344 6.85 -12.14 2.29
C PHE A 344 6.42 -13.19 1.27
N SER A 345 6.64 -14.47 1.61
CA SER A 345 6.12 -15.63 0.89
C SER A 345 5.56 -16.66 1.87
N GLY A 346 4.29 -17.02 1.68
CA GLY A 346 3.61 -18.07 2.44
C GLY A 346 2.78 -18.99 1.54
N GLN A 347 2.66 -20.26 1.92
CA GLN A 347 1.80 -21.24 1.25
C GLN A 347 0.86 -21.90 2.25
N ASP A 348 -0.38 -22.13 1.86
CA ASP A 348 -1.36 -22.82 2.70
C ASP A 348 -0.92 -24.27 3.00
N GLY A 349 -1.20 -24.75 4.22
CA GLY A 349 -0.69 -26.02 4.72
C GLY A 349 0.74 -25.98 5.30
N GLN A 350 1.50 -24.90 5.10
CA GLN A 350 2.79 -24.64 5.76
C GLN A 350 2.59 -23.89 7.09
N ALA A 351 1.76 -24.41 7.98
CA ALA A 351 1.41 -23.73 9.23
C ALA A 351 2.65 -23.45 10.10
N GLY A 352 3.00 -22.18 10.28
CA GLY A 352 4.20 -21.72 11.00
C GLY A 352 5.47 -21.61 10.14
N ASN A 353 5.48 -22.15 8.92
CA ASN A 353 6.62 -22.13 8.01
C ASN A 353 6.42 -21.07 6.91
N PHE A 354 7.08 -19.92 7.05
CA PHE A 354 7.10 -18.86 6.03
C PHE A 354 8.41 -18.07 6.08
N THR A 355 8.66 -17.26 5.05
CA THR A 355 9.88 -16.43 4.99
C THR A 355 9.50 -15.01 4.58
N ILE A 356 10.13 -14.04 5.23
CA ILE A 356 10.19 -12.65 4.81
C ILE A 356 11.64 -12.39 4.37
N SER A 357 11.88 -12.34 3.06
CA SER A 357 13.20 -12.05 2.48
C SER A 357 13.33 -10.58 2.09
N ASN A 358 14.52 -10.16 1.65
CA ASN A 358 14.81 -8.80 1.21
C ASN A 358 14.40 -7.70 2.22
N ILE A 359 14.46 -8.00 3.52
CA ILE A 359 14.23 -7.02 4.58
C ILE A 359 15.40 -6.05 4.56
N GLY A 360 15.12 -4.77 4.30
CA GLY A 360 16.15 -3.74 4.19
C GLY A 360 15.61 -2.34 4.43
N LEU A 361 16.51 -1.42 4.78
CA LEU A 361 16.20 0.02 4.96
C LEU A 361 16.54 0.87 3.72
N GLY A 362 17.08 0.24 2.66
CA GLY A 362 17.57 0.86 1.44
C GLY A 362 19.03 0.48 1.16
N ASP A 363 19.62 1.12 0.15
CA ASP A 363 21.05 1.02 -0.19
C ASP A 363 21.93 2.03 0.58
N GLU A 364 21.31 3.10 1.08
CA GLU A 364 21.91 4.16 1.90
C GLU A 364 21.44 4.12 3.38
N GLU A 365 21.96 5.05 4.19
CA GLU A 365 21.55 5.27 5.58
C GLU A 365 20.25 6.09 5.64
N THR A 366 19.26 5.63 6.41
CA THR A 366 18.06 6.45 6.72
C THR A 366 18.45 7.53 7.73
N ASN A 367 18.01 8.77 7.53
CA ASN A 367 18.44 9.92 8.32
C ASN A 367 17.27 10.85 8.67
N VAL A 368 17.36 11.54 9.82
CA VAL A 368 16.55 12.72 10.15
C VAL A 368 17.49 13.87 10.52
N PHE A 369 17.17 15.06 10.05
CA PHE A 369 17.88 16.30 10.33
C PHE A 369 16.92 17.37 10.83
N LEU A 370 17.36 18.20 11.77
CA LEU A 370 16.68 19.42 12.19
C LEU A 370 17.60 20.62 11.96
N ALA A 371 17.16 21.59 11.15
CA ALA A 371 17.95 22.73 10.70
C ALA A 371 19.33 22.36 10.06
N GLY A 372 19.46 21.13 9.55
CA GLY A 372 20.69 20.59 8.98
C GLY A 372 21.58 19.82 9.97
N GLU A 373 21.26 19.81 11.26
CA GLU A 373 21.93 18.98 12.28
C GLU A 373 21.28 17.59 12.30
N LYS A 374 22.08 16.51 12.26
CA LYS A 374 21.56 15.12 12.26
C LYS A 374 20.97 14.79 13.64
N THR A 375 19.69 14.41 13.69
CA THR A 375 18.98 14.02 14.92
C THR A 375 18.74 12.52 15.03
N TYR A 376 18.61 11.82 13.89
CA TYR A 376 18.53 10.35 13.83
C TYR A 376 19.29 9.82 12.63
N ALA A 377 19.87 8.62 12.75
CA ALA A 377 20.23 7.81 11.60
C ALA A 377 20.11 6.31 11.89
N ALA A 378 19.83 5.53 10.83
CA ALA A 378 19.70 4.09 10.85
C ALA A 378 20.48 3.47 9.68
N ASN A 379 21.39 2.55 9.99
CA ASN A 379 22.21 1.85 9.02
C ASN A 379 22.20 0.34 9.28
N LEU A 380 21.68 -0.42 8.31
CA LEU A 380 21.64 -1.88 8.33
C LEU A 380 22.77 -2.47 7.48
N ASP A 381 23.53 -3.42 8.04
CA ASP A 381 24.59 -4.18 7.37
C ASP A 381 24.42 -5.71 7.62
N PRO A 382 24.32 -6.56 6.59
CA PRO A 382 24.22 -6.20 5.18
C PRO A 382 22.86 -5.55 4.87
N ARG A 383 22.81 -4.81 3.75
CA ARG A 383 21.63 -4.01 3.32
C ARG A 383 20.32 -4.80 3.22
N LEU A 384 20.40 -6.11 3.01
CA LEU A 384 19.26 -7.02 2.91
C LEU A 384 19.52 -8.29 3.72
N PHE A 385 18.52 -8.73 4.47
CA PHE A 385 18.48 -10.05 5.10
C PHE A 385 17.10 -10.70 4.91
N ALA A 386 16.99 -11.96 5.32
CA ALA A 386 15.75 -12.72 5.38
C ALA A 386 15.51 -13.24 6.79
N VAL A 387 14.25 -13.27 7.21
CA VAL A 387 13.79 -13.99 8.40
C VAL A 387 12.92 -15.15 7.94
N SER A 388 13.34 -16.37 8.26
CA SER A 388 12.53 -17.57 8.13
C SER A 388 11.92 -17.94 9.48
N PHE A 389 10.64 -18.28 9.44
CA PHE A 389 9.82 -18.64 10.58
C PHE A 389 9.58 -20.15 10.48
N GLY A 390 9.69 -20.86 11.60
CA GLY A 390 9.41 -22.30 11.66
C GLY A 390 9.23 -22.79 13.10
N PRO A 391 8.75 -24.02 13.31
CA PRO A 391 8.61 -24.60 14.65
C PRO A 391 9.97 -24.88 15.27
N ASP A 392 10.09 -24.73 16.59
CA ASP A 392 11.27 -25.24 17.31
C ASP A 392 11.36 -26.78 17.21
N ALA A 393 12.58 -27.29 17.09
CA ALA A 393 12.85 -28.72 16.91
C ALA A 393 12.59 -29.55 18.18
N ALA A 394 12.68 -28.95 19.37
CA ALA A 394 12.39 -29.61 20.64
C ALA A 394 10.94 -29.38 21.09
N ASN A 395 10.35 -28.22 20.77
CA ASN A 395 8.96 -27.90 21.07
C ASN A 395 8.21 -27.26 19.87
N PRO A 396 7.53 -28.06 19.04
CA PRO A 396 6.83 -27.56 17.85
C PRO A 396 5.67 -26.57 18.09
N SER A 397 5.32 -26.24 19.34
CA SER A 397 4.39 -25.14 19.63
C SER A 397 5.05 -23.76 19.70
N LEU A 398 6.39 -23.69 19.76
CA LEU A 398 7.15 -22.44 19.72
C LEU A 398 7.58 -22.13 18.28
N THR A 399 7.65 -20.84 17.96
CA THR A 399 8.17 -20.35 16.66
C THR A 399 9.58 -19.82 16.83
N VAL A 400 10.51 -20.33 16.04
CA VAL A 400 11.88 -19.86 15.92
C VAL A 400 11.99 -18.92 14.71
N PHE A 401 12.61 -17.78 14.92
CA PHE A 401 13.01 -16.84 13.87
C PHE A 401 14.48 -17.11 13.53
N THR A 402 14.74 -17.56 12.31
CA THR A 402 16.10 -17.79 11.77
C THR A 402 16.44 -16.67 10.80
N VAL A 403 17.60 -16.04 10.96
CA VAL A 403 17.99 -14.86 10.17
C VAL A 403 19.16 -15.17 9.25
N ASP A 404 19.02 -14.86 7.96
CA ASP A 404 20.03 -15.16 6.94
C ASP A 404 20.27 -13.95 6.00
N PRO A 405 21.51 -13.45 5.86
CA PRO A 405 22.68 -13.75 6.68
C PRO A 405 22.56 -13.16 8.10
N SER A 406 23.63 -13.28 8.90
CA SER A 406 23.78 -12.46 10.11
C SER A 406 23.70 -10.96 9.80
N PHE A 407 23.19 -10.15 10.73
CA PHE A 407 23.02 -8.70 10.52
C PHE A 407 23.48 -7.86 11.72
N GLN A 408 23.73 -6.59 11.43
CA GLN A 408 23.96 -5.50 12.35
C GLN A 408 23.10 -4.29 11.96
N LEU A 409 22.33 -3.77 12.91
CA LEU A 409 21.66 -2.47 12.83
C LEU A 409 22.42 -1.50 13.71
N THR A 410 22.84 -0.37 13.13
CA THR A 410 23.44 0.76 13.85
C THR A 410 22.46 1.92 13.82
N ASP A 411 22.03 2.37 14.99
CA ASP A 411 21.21 3.55 15.17
C ASP A 411 22.02 4.69 15.82
N PHE A 412 21.72 5.93 15.47
CA PHE A 412 22.28 7.14 16.09
C PHE A 412 21.14 8.07 16.47
N PHE A 413 21.21 8.69 17.65
CA PHE A 413 20.24 9.66 18.15
C PHE A 413 20.95 10.90 18.71
N ASP A 414 20.46 12.09 18.36
CA ASP A 414 20.86 13.35 18.98
C ASP A 414 19.62 14.23 19.23
N SER A 415 19.24 14.36 20.50
CA SER A 415 18.10 15.16 20.95
C SER A 415 18.41 16.66 21.04
N ARG A 416 19.68 17.05 21.10
CA ARG A 416 20.11 18.45 21.34
C ARG A 416 19.54 19.46 20.33
N PRO A 417 19.41 19.17 19.02
CA PRO A 417 18.84 20.11 18.06
C PRO A 417 17.38 20.51 18.36
N TYR A 418 16.61 19.62 19.00
CA TYR A 418 15.22 19.86 19.42
C TYR A 418 15.11 20.79 20.64
N GLU A 419 16.23 21.20 21.24
CA GLU A 419 16.31 21.95 22.51
C GLU A 419 15.84 21.13 23.72
N ASP A 420 15.75 19.80 23.60
CA ASP A 420 15.44 18.90 24.71
C ASP A 420 16.54 18.91 25.77
N SER A 421 16.13 18.69 27.01
CA SER A 421 16.97 18.67 28.21
C SER A 421 17.48 17.28 28.59
N ASP A 422 17.01 16.20 27.95
CA ASP A 422 17.49 14.84 28.22
C ASP A 422 18.93 14.64 27.72
N PRO A 423 19.94 14.47 28.61
CA PRO A 423 21.32 14.29 28.21
C PRO A 423 21.64 12.86 27.76
N THR A 424 20.74 11.89 27.95
CA THR A 424 21.00 10.46 27.64
C THR A 424 20.93 10.17 26.13
N THR A 425 20.27 11.05 25.39
CA THR A 425 20.03 10.96 23.94
C THR A 425 20.90 11.93 23.13
N ALA A 426 21.97 12.48 23.72
CA ALA A 426 22.82 13.53 23.15
C ALA A 426 23.99 12.98 22.31
N GLY A 427 23.71 12.52 21.09
CA GLY A 427 24.72 12.01 20.15
C GLY A 427 25.13 10.56 20.42
N THR A 428 24.19 9.76 20.91
CA THR A 428 24.37 8.37 21.33
C THR A 428 24.23 7.43 20.13
N SER A 429 25.05 6.38 20.06
CA SER A 429 24.99 5.36 19.01
C SER A 429 24.77 3.97 19.59
N TYR A 430 23.71 3.31 19.13
CA TYR A 430 23.34 1.96 19.51
C TYR A 430 23.68 0.99 18.39
N ILE A 431 24.21 -0.19 18.73
CA ILE A 431 24.47 -1.27 17.78
C ILE A 431 23.76 -2.52 18.26
N TRP A 432 22.89 -3.06 17.41
CA TRP A 432 22.20 -4.33 17.59
C TRP A 432 22.75 -5.31 16.55
N SER A 433 23.23 -6.48 16.96
CA SER A 433 23.67 -7.50 15.99
C SER A 433 23.28 -8.91 16.42
N LEU A 434 22.87 -9.71 15.44
CA LEU A 434 22.56 -11.13 15.60
C LEU A 434 23.44 -11.92 14.64
N THR A 435 24.37 -12.71 15.19
CA THR A 435 25.46 -13.38 14.45
C THR A 435 25.60 -14.84 14.84
N ALA A 436 26.10 -15.70 13.94
CA ALA A 436 26.48 -17.08 14.27
C ALA A 436 27.78 -17.50 13.57
N ASP A 437 28.64 -18.23 14.29
CA ASP A 437 29.88 -18.80 13.72
C ASP A 437 29.59 -19.98 12.77
N VAL A 438 28.46 -20.66 12.96
CA VAL A 438 28.03 -21.82 12.16
C VAL A 438 26.53 -21.75 11.91
N GLY A 439 26.15 -21.80 10.63
CA GLY A 439 24.77 -21.69 10.18
C GLY A 439 24.19 -20.29 10.35
N SER A 440 22.87 -20.19 10.16
CA SER A 440 22.13 -18.94 10.35
C SER A 440 21.81 -18.72 11.84
N PRO A 441 22.01 -17.53 12.41
CA PRO A 441 21.60 -17.25 13.79
C PRO A 441 20.08 -17.33 13.94
N ALA A 442 19.63 -17.67 15.15
CA ALA A 442 18.23 -17.91 15.42
C ALA A 442 17.83 -17.49 16.84
N VAL A 443 16.62 -16.94 16.97
CA VAL A 443 16.03 -16.50 18.24
C VAL A 443 14.58 -16.96 18.34
N GLU A 444 14.07 -17.13 19.55
CA GLU A 444 12.65 -17.43 19.82
C GLU A 444 12.08 -16.42 20.83
N PRO A 445 10.79 -16.05 20.73
CA PRO A 445 10.12 -15.28 21.77
C PRO A 445 9.88 -16.20 22.97
N TYR A 446 10.25 -15.74 24.16
CA TYR A 446 10.26 -16.54 25.37
C TYR A 446 9.32 -15.92 26.41
N ALA A 447 8.16 -16.56 26.62
CA ALA A 447 7.18 -16.14 27.61
C ALA A 447 7.41 -16.86 28.95
N TYR A 448 7.42 -16.11 30.04
CA TYR A 448 7.68 -16.62 31.39
C TYR A 448 6.82 -15.92 32.45
N LEU A 449 6.75 -16.49 33.66
CA LEU A 449 6.12 -15.83 34.81
C LEU A 449 7.14 -14.98 35.57
N ARG A 450 6.84 -13.69 35.75
CA ARG A 450 7.66 -12.79 36.59
C ARG A 450 7.27 -12.97 38.07
N ASP A 451 8.26 -13.06 38.94
CA ASP A 451 8.01 -13.21 40.38
C ASP A 451 7.62 -11.88 41.05
N ALA A 452 6.44 -11.89 41.69
CA ALA A 452 5.87 -10.92 42.64
C ALA A 452 5.35 -9.55 42.12
N PRO A 453 4.38 -8.92 42.83
CA PRO A 453 3.45 -9.50 43.81
C PRO A 453 2.17 -10.07 43.16
N TYR A 454 1.99 -9.84 41.86
CA TYR A 454 1.03 -10.52 40.99
C TYR A 454 1.83 -11.23 39.91
N TYR A 455 1.40 -12.43 39.50
CA TYR A 455 2.05 -13.17 38.42
C TYR A 455 1.77 -12.49 37.07
N GLU A 456 2.61 -11.54 36.70
CA GLU A 456 2.55 -10.87 35.41
C GLU A 456 3.34 -11.67 34.36
N PRO A 457 2.81 -11.85 33.14
CA PRO A 457 3.53 -12.49 32.05
C PRO A 457 4.70 -11.62 31.60
N GLY A 458 5.91 -12.12 31.77
CA GLY A 458 7.13 -11.53 31.25
C GLY A 458 7.43 -12.01 29.83
N ALA A 459 8.03 -11.13 29.02
CA ALA A 459 8.57 -11.45 27.72
C ALA A 459 10.10 -11.36 27.73
N ALA A 460 10.75 -12.26 27.00
CA ALA A 460 12.19 -12.34 26.82
C ALA A 460 12.49 -12.84 25.39
N VAL A 461 13.75 -12.76 24.97
CA VAL A 461 14.22 -13.32 23.69
C VAL A 461 15.28 -14.36 23.98
N LYS A 462 15.03 -15.64 23.70
CA LYS A 462 16.03 -16.71 23.82
C LYS A 462 16.83 -16.82 22.53
N VAL A 463 18.15 -16.87 22.64
CA VAL A 463 19.05 -17.16 21.51
C VAL A 463 19.11 -18.67 21.30
N VAL A 464 18.57 -19.16 20.18
CA VAL A 464 18.51 -20.58 19.82
C VAL A 464 19.78 -21.01 19.08
N ASN A 465 20.32 -20.15 18.22
CA ASN A 465 21.62 -20.32 17.57
C ASN A 465 22.36 -18.98 17.46
N GLY A 466 23.69 -19.00 17.64
CA GLY A 466 24.53 -17.81 17.53
C GLY A 466 24.60 -16.97 18.80
N THR A 467 24.68 -15.65 18.64
CA THR A 467 24.83 -14.65 19.69
C THR A 467 24.06 -13.37 19.31
N LEU A 468 23.31 -12.83 20.26
CA LEU A 468 22.70 -11.51 20.18
C LEU A 468 23.56 -10.52 20.99
N MET A 469 23.84 -9.35 20.42
CA MET A 469 24.63 -8.31 21.08
C MET A 469 23.95 -6.94 20.95
N LEU A 470 23.90 -6.21 22.06
CA LEU A 470 23.46 -4.83 22.15
C LEU A 470 24.63 -4.00 22.70
N THR A 471 24.98 -2.90 22.04
CA THR A 471 26.12 -2.04 22.43
C THR A 471 25.73 -0.57 22.41
N ASP A 472 26.22 0.17 23.41
CA ASP A 472 26.21 1.63 23.47
C ASP A 472 27.58 2.10 23.99
N GLY A 473 28.40 2.64 23.08
CA GLY A 473 29.77 3.06 23.39
C GLY A 473 30.63 1.92 23.98
N ALA A 474 30.84 1.96 25.30
CA ALA A 474 31.59 0.96 26.06
C ALA A 474 30.71 -0.02 26.86
N LEU A 475 29.39 0.16 26.84
CA LEU A 475 28.40 -0.74 27.44
C LEU A 475 28.02 -1.80 26.41
N THR A 476 28.07 -3.07 26.80
CA THR A 476 27.69 -4.19 25.92
C THR A 476 26.93 -5.25 26.72
N VAL A 477 25.78 -5.66 26.19
CA VAL A 477 25.04 -6.86 26.63
C VAL A 477 25.21 -7.92 25.55
N THR A 478 25.74 -9.08 25.94
CA THR A 478 25.93 -10.23 25.03
C THR A 478 25.11 -11.40 25.54
N VAL A 479 24.22 -11.93 24.70
CA VAL A 479 23.37 -13.09 24.97
C VAL A 479 23.86 -14.24 24.11
N ALA A 480 24.47 -15.23 24.75
CA ALA A 480 24.99 -16.41 24.07
C ALA A 480 23.86 -17.42 23.77
N GLN A 481 24.15 -18.39 22.91
CA GLN A 481 23.26 -19.52 22.64
C GLN A 481 22.76 -20.20 23.94
N GLY A 482 21.45 -20.41 24.04
CA GLY A 482 20.77 -20.98 25.20
C GLY A 482 20.44 -19.97 26.32
N GLN A 483 20.87 -18.71 26.21
CA GLN A 483 20.53 -17.64 27.14
C GLN A 483 19.36 -16.78 26.64
N CYS A 484 18.79 -16.00 27.56
CA CYS A 484 17.74 -15.03 27.28
C CYS A 484 18.25 -13.59 27.44
N LEU A 485 17.82 -12.71 26.54
CA LEU A 485 17.77 -11.27 26.80
C LEU A 485 16.57 -11.01 27.74
N LEU A 486 16.85 -10.38 28.87
CA LEU A 486 15.87 -10.07 29.92
C LEU A 486 15.85 -8.57 30.18
N ASP A 487 14.70 -8.00 30.54
CA ASP A 487 14.62 -6.69 31.20
C ASP A 487 15.36 -6.78 32.54
N ALA A 488 16.34 -5.90 32.75
CA ALA A 488 17.18 -5.84 33.94
C ALA A 488 16.40 -5.53 35.22
N GLY A 489 15.22 -4.93 35.10
CA GLY A 489 14.31 -4.56 36.18
C GLY A 489 14.74 -3.27 36.90
N LEU A 490 13.84 -2.27 36.90
CA LEU A 490 13.91 -0.99 37.64
C LEU A 490 15.34 -0.49 37.96
N ALA A 491 16.16 -0.29 36.93
CA ALA A 491 17.36 0.52 37.04
C ALA A 491 16.96 1.93 37.50
N ILE A 492 17.73 2.51 38.44
CA ILE A 492 17.50 3.89 38.88
C ILE A 492 17.90 4.81 37.72
N ALA A 493 16.92 5.24 36.93
CA ALA A 493 17.06 6.12 35.76
C ALA A 493 18.24 5.70 34.85
N PRO A 494 18.09 4.64 34.02
CA PRO A 494 19.17 4.16 33.15
C PRO A 494 19.69 5.29 32.26
N THR A 495 21.02 5.42 32.18
CA THR A 495 21.68 6.46 31.36
C THR A 495 21.82 6.06 29.89
N SER A 496 21.33 4.87 29.53
CA SER A 496 21.46 4.24 28.23
C SER A 496 20.38 3.16 28.07
N LYS A 497 19.78 3.04 26.89
CA LYS A 497 18.82 1.96 26.59
C LYS A 497 19.42 0.55 26.72
N VAL A 498 20.74 0.38 26.58
CA VAL A 498 21.38 -0.93 26.76
C VAL A 498 21.37 -1.38 28.23
N GLN A 499 21.30 -0.44 29.18
CA GLN A 499 21.22 -0.76 30.63
C GLN A 499 19.83 -1.24 31.07
N GLU A 500 18.80 -1.09 30.23
CA GLU A 500 17.47 -1.66 30.47
C GLU A 500 17.47 -3.19 30.28
N TYR A 501 18.54 -3.76 29.70
CA TYR A 501 18.64 -5.18 29.41
C TYR A 501 19.79 -5.89 30.14
N THR A 502 19.62 -7.19 30.36
CA THR A 502 20.64 -8.08 30.89
C THR A 502 20.59 -9.44 30.18
N SER A 503 21.67 -10.21 30.29
CA SER A 503 21.81 -11.55 29.76
C SER A 503 21.77 -12.57 30.90
N GLY A 504 20.97 -13.63 30.75
CA GLY A 504 20.80 -14.62 31.82
C GLY A 504 20.31 -15.98 31.35
N ALA A 505 20.24 -16.92 32.30
CA ALA A 505 19.50 -18.16 32.08
C ALA A 505 18.02 -17.81 31.84
N CYS A 506 17.39 -18.47 30.87
CA CYS A 506 15.97 -18.29 30.63
C CYS A 506 15.15 -18.71 31.87
N PRO A 507 14.20 -17.87 32.35
CA PRO A 507 13.31 -18.21 33.46
C PRO A 507 12.44 -19.44 33.16
N THR A 508 11.68 -19.94 34.13
CA THR A 508 10.76 -21.05 33.87
C THR A 508 9.67 -20.61 32.87
N PRO A 509 9.42 -21.37 31.79
CA PRO A 509 8.44 -20.99 30.78
C PRO A 509 7.01 -21.09 31.30
N LEU A 510 6.12 -20.32 30.66
CA LEU A 510 4.66 -20.29 30.90
C LEU A 510 3.92 -21.57 30.47
#